data_AF-A0A1W1WXV6-F1
#
_entry.id   AF-A0A1W1WXV6-F1
#
_cell.length_a   1.000
_cell.length_b   1.000
_cell.length_c   1.000
_cell.angle_alpha   90.00
_cell.angle_beta   90.00
_cell.angle_gamma   90.00
#
_symmetry.space_group_name_H-M   'P 1'
#
loop_
_entity.id
_entity.type
_entity.pdbx_description
1 polymer ?
#
loop_
_entity_poly.entity_id
_entity_poly.type
_entity_poly.pdbx_seq_one_letter_code
_entity_poly.pdbx_strand_id
1 'polypeptide(L)'
;MSELKQKLVESIIHSIIVMIISLIITSVIIIDLSNIFFMVISFIIGVIFLVIYIKKPYNKESLMINSWICMICVLFIGNLIGKMIPLASIISCGIAISIVDIISFTKIGSKTSNAKVMSNKNLMSKLIVYSKSVKNNNIVPTKGLGDFVFYTILLSGLYKISNSNYYLFYGACLVFLGCAINWIIVCFIYKKKWYKGFPATFIPFILLLPLFVRLI
;
A
#
# COMPACT_ATOMS: atom_id res chain seq x y z
N MET A 1 3.65 -15.72 26.17
CA MET A 1 2.99 -15.34 24.90
C MET A 1 3.80 -15.94 23.76
N SER A 2 3.22 -16.71 22.82
CA SER A 2 4.03 -17.39 21.78
C SER A 2 4.83 -16.38 20.96
N GLU A 3 6.08 -16.70 20.61
CA GLU A 3 7.00 -15.84 19.84
C GLU A 3 6.36 -15.28 18.57
N LEU A 4 5.55 -16.11 17.88
CA LEU A 4 4.77 -15.71 16.71
C LEU A 4 3.77 -14.58 17.00
N LYS A 5 3.09 -14.62 18.17
CA LYS A 5 2.13 -13.57 18.56
C LYS A 5 2.86 -12.24 18.83
N GLN A 6 4.06 -12.28 19.41
CA GLN A 6 4.85 -11.08 19.65
C GLN A 6 5.29 -10.42 18.33
N LYS A 7 5.83 -11.21 17.38
CA LYS A 7 6.22 -10.73 16.04
C LYS A 7 5.03 -10.14 15.27
N LEU A 8 3.86 -10.76 15.37
CA LEU A 8 2.64 -10.25 14.73
C LEU A 8 2.22 -8.90 15.32
N VAL A 9 2.13 -8.80 16.65
CA VAL A 9 1.72 -7.55 17.33
C VAL A 9 2.69 -6.42 16.99
N GLU A 10 3.99 -6.70 17.00
CA GLU A 10 5.02 -5.73 16.62
C GLU A 10 4.88 -5.28 15.16
N SER A 11 4.68 -6.21 14.23
CA SER A 11 4.42 -5.88 12.82
C SER A 11 3.16 -5.02 12.63
N ILE A 12 2.09 -5.29 13.38
CA ILE A 12 0.85 -4.49 13.34
C ILE A 12 1.09 -3.08 13.87
N ILE A 13 1.77 -2.93 15.01
CA ILE A 13 2.10 -1.61 15.57
C ILE A 13 2.91 -0.79 14.56
N HIS A 14 3.96 -1.38 13.99
CA HIS A 14 4.76 -0.68 12.98
C HIS A 14 3.97 -0.40 11.69
N SER A 15 3.05 -1.28 11.29
CA SER A 15 2.16 -1.04 10.16
C SER A 15 1.20 0.11 10.40
N ILE A 16 0.67 0.27 11.61
CA ILE A 16 -0.15 1.43 12.00
C ILE A 16 0.65 2.72 11.82
N ILE A 17 1.88 2.77 12.35
CA ILE A 17 2.75 3.94 12.27
C ILE A 17 3.07 4.28 10.81
N VAL A 18 3.51 3.29 10.02
CA VAL A 18 3.84 3.49 8.60
C VAL A 18 2.60 3.94 7.82
N MET A 19 1.43 3.37 8.10
CA MET A 19 0.19 3.81 7.44
C MET A 19 -0.15 5.26 7.74
N ILE A 20 -0.11 5.68 9.01
CA ILE A 20 -0.37 7.08 9.39
C ILE A 20 0.59 8.02 8.66
N ILE A 21 1.90 7.72 8.71
CA ILE A 21 2.91 8.54 8.02
C ILE A 21 2.66 8.58 6.51
N SER A 22 2.37 7.43 5.89
CA SER A 22 2.11 7.36 4.45
C SER A 22 0.89 8.15 4.03
N LEU A 23 -0.18 8.16 4.83
CA LEU A 23 -1.42 8.90 4.55
C LEU A 23 -1.22 10.41 4.71
N ILE A 24 -0.44 10.84 5.70
CA ILE A 24 -0.05 12.24 5.87
C ILE A 24 0.77 12.70 4.66
N ILE A 25 1.82 11.96 4.29
CA ILE A 25 2.66 12.28 3.13
C ILE A 25 1.81 12.29 1.84
N THR A 26 0.92 11.31 1.66
CA THR A 26 0.01 11.25 0.51
C THR A 26 -0.87 12.49 0.44
N SER A 27 -1.43 12.92 1.57
CA SER A 27 -2.32 14.08 1.62
C SER A 27 -1.57 15.36 1.27
N VAL A 28 -0.36 15.54 1.80
CA VAL A 28 0.55 16.66 1.46
C VAL A 28 0.87 16.64 -0.05
N ILE A 29 1.25 15.48 -0.60
CA ILE A 29 1.54 15.33 -2.04
C ILE A 29 0.32 15.67 -2.91
N ILE A 30 -0.89 15.30 -2.48
CA ILE A 30 -2.11 15.55 -3.24
C ILE A 30 -2.45 17.05 -3.25
N ILE A 31 -2.38 17.71 -2.09
CA ILE A 31 -2.76 19.11 -1.89
C ILE A 31 -1.69 20.06 -2.46
N ASP A 32 -0.44 19.91 -2.02
CA ASP A 32 0.60 20.93 -2.25
C ASP A 32 1.36 20.73 -3.56
N LEU A 33 1.43 19.50 -4.06
CA LEU A 33 2.14 19.14 -5.30
C LEU A 33 1.14 18.92 -6.45
N SER A 34 0.30 19.93 -6.70
CA SER A 34 -0.72 19.89 -7.75
C SER A 34 -0.18 20.06 -9.17
N ASN A 35 0.99 20.68 -9.32
CA ASN A 35 1.60 20.95 -10.63
C ASN A 35 2.04 19.67 -11.34
N ILE A 36 1.43 19.43 -12.50
CA ILE A 36 1.63 18.21 -13.30
C ILE A 36 3.06 18.02 -13.78
N PHE A 37 3.78 19.10 -14.08
CA PHE A 37 5.16 19.02 -14.55
C PHE A 37 6.09 18.42 -13.50
N PHE A 38 6.00 18.92 -12.25
CA PHE A 38 6.79 18.36 -11.15
C PHE A 38 6.41 16.91 -10.85
N MET A 39 5.12 16.57 -10.91
CA MET A 39 4.69 15.18 -10.70
C MET A 39 5.24 14.23 -11.76
N VAL A 40 5.31 14.64 -13.04
CA VAL A 40 5.88 13.82 -14.12
C VAL A 40 7.38 13.61 -13.91
N ILE A 41 8.13 14.64 -13.52
CA ILE A 41 9.56 14.50 -13.20
C ILE A 41 9.75 13.53 -12.03
N SER A 42 9.02 13.72 -10.93
CA SER A 42 9.07 12.83 -9.77
C SER A 42 8.68 11.39 -10.12
N PHE A 43 7.70 11.20 -11.02
CA PHE A 43 7.33 9.89 -11.55
C PHE A 43 8.49 9.23 -12.30
N ILE A 44 9.12 9.93 -13.24
CA ILE A 44 10.23 9.39 -14.04
C ILE A 44 11.39 8.99 -13.13
N ILE A 45 11.80 9.88 -12.23
CA ILE A 45 12.87 9.60 -11.27
C ILE A 45 12.50 8.41 -10.37
N GLY A 46 11.26 8.37 -9.87
CA GLY A 46 10.77 7.29 -9.02
C GLY A 46 10.75 5.93 -9.72
N VAL A 47 10.31 5.86 -10.98
CA VAL A 47 10.32 4.63 -11.78
C VAL A 47 11.75 4.16 -12.04
N ILE A 48 12.66 5.07 -12.44
CA ILE A 48 14.07 4.75 -12.65
C ILE A 48 14.69 4.18 -11.37
N PHE A 49 14.44 4.83 -10.23
CA PHE A 49 14.94 4.36 -8.93
C PHE A 49 14.42 2.97 -8.58
N LEU A 50 13.10 2.72 -8.72
CA LEU A 50 12.50 1.42 -8.42
C LEU A 50 13.09 0.30 -9.29
N VAL A 51 13.26 0.54 -10.60
CA VAL A 51 13.84 -0.44 -11.53
C VAL A 51 15.29 -0.77 -11.16
N ILE A 52 16.10 0.26 -10.85
CA ILE A 52 17.49 0.06 -10.43
C ILE A 52 17.54 -0.70 -9.10
N TYR A 53 16.71 -0.31 -8.13
CA TYR A 53 16.70 -0.90 -6.80
C TYR A 53 16.28 -2.38 -6.82
N ILE A 54 15.24 -2.72 -7.58
CA ILE A 54 14.78 -4.12 -7.71
C ILE A 54 15.90 -5.00 -8.28
N LYS A 55 16.70 -4.49 -9.20
CA LYS A 55 17.83 -5.21 -9.82
C LYS A 55 19.07 -5.35 -8.93
N LYS A 56 19.28 -4.45 -7.96
CA LYS A 56 20.44 -4.53 -7.04
C LYS A 56 20.44 -5.84 -6.23
N PRO A 57 21.59 -6.40 -5.83
CA PRO A 57 21.62 -7.54 -4.92
C PRO A 57 20.95 -7.20 -3.59
N TYR A 58 20.37 -8.21 -2.92
CA TYR A 58 19.75 -8.01 -1.62
C TYR A 58 20.80 -7.56 -0.59
N ASN A 59 20.54 -6.45 0.08
CA ASN A 59 21.35 -5.95 1.18
C ASN A 59 20.42 -5.59 2.35
N LYS A 60 20.58 -6.29 3.48
CA LYS A 60 19.76 -6.11 4.68
C LYS A 60 19.96 -4.75 5.33
N GLU A 61 21.18 -4.21 5.35
CA GLU A 61 21.52 -2.97 6.04
C GLU A 61 20.84 -1.75 5.41
N SER A 62 20.79 -1.74 4.08
CA SER A 62 20.13 -0.66 3.33
C SER A 62 18.65 -0.94 3.05
N LEU A 63 18.12 -2.09 3.47
CA LEU A 63 16.75 -2.52 3.16
C LEU A 63 15.71 -1.54 3.70
N MET A 64 15.87 -1.10 4.95
CA MET A 64 14.94 -0.18 5.58
C MET A 64 14.91 1.16 4.82
N ILE A 65 16.06 1.82 4.68
CA ILE A 65 16.14 3.14 4.03
C ILE A 65 15.60 3.07 2.61
N ASN A 66 16.03 2.08 1.82
CA ASN A 66 15.56 1.93 0.45
C ASN A 66 14.05 1.66 0.39
N SER A 67 13.48 0.90 1.34
CA SER A 67 12.04 0.65 1.36
C SER A 67 11.21 1.92 1.61
N TRP A 68 11.72 2.86 2.41
CA TRP A 68 11.09 4.18 2.63
C TRP A 68 11.22 5.08 1.40
N ILE A 69 12.37 5.09 0.74
CA ILE A 69 12.55 5.81 -0.53
C ILE A 69 11.58 5.24 -1.59
N CYS A 70 11.52 3.91 -1.71
CA CYS A 70 10.57 3.23 -2.59
C CYS A 70 9.13 3.59 -2.25
N MET A 71 8.75 3.66 -0.97
CA MET A 71 7.44 4.10 -0.53
C MET A 71 7.15 5.50 -1.08
N ILE A 72 8.04 6.47 -0.87
CA ILE A 72 7.87 7.84 -1.38
C ILE A 72 7.71 7.85 -2.91
N CYS A 73 8.57 7.11 -3.64
CA CYS A 73 8.46 6.98 -5.09
C CYS A 73 7.07 6.47 -5.52
N VAL A 74 6.55 5.44 -4.85
CA VAL A 74 5.24 4.89 -5.21
C VAL A 74 4.07 5.80 -4.84
N LEU A 75 4.20 6.66 -3.82
CA LEU A 75 3.20 7.70 -3.53
C LEU A 75 3.17 8.76 -4.64
N PHE A 76 4.32 9.18 -5.18
CA PHE A 76 4.33 10.08 -6.34
C PHE A 76 3.72 9.43 -7.58
N ILE A 77 4.06 8.16 -7.82
CA ILE A 77 3.53 7.39 -8.95
C ILE A 77 2.01 7.24 -8.83
N GLY A 78 1.52 6.81 -7.67
CA GLY A 78 0.09 6.63 -7.43
C GLY A 78 -0.70 7.93 -7.56
N ASN A 79 -0.14 9.05 -7.08
CA ASN A 79 -0.79 10.36 -7.20
C ASN A 79 -0.91 10.80 -8.66
N LEU A 80 0.15 10.65 -9.46
CA LEU A 80 0.08 11.00 -10.88
C LEU A 80 -0.95 10.13 -11.61
N ILE A 81 -0.92 8.81 -11.38
CA ILE A 81 -1.89 7.88 -11.99
C ILE A 81 -3.32 8.30 -11.63
N GLY A 82 -3.62 8.48 -10.34
CA GLY A 82 -4.95 8.88 -9.85
C GLY A 82 -5.45 10.19 -10.45
N LYS A 83 -4.57 11.17 -10.67
CA LYS A 83 -4.90 12.43 -11.37
C LYS A 83 -5.17 12.24 -12.87
N MET A 84 -4.49 11.30 -13.52
CA MET A 84 -4.58 11.13 -14.98
C MET A 84 -5.77 10.27 -15.41
N ILE A 85 -6.13 9.25 -14.66
CA ILE A 85 -7.19 8.32 -15.10
C ILE A 85 -8.62 8.87 -14.86
N PRO A 86 -9.60 8.52 -15.71
CA PRO A 86 -11.01 8.84 -15.48
C PRO A 86 -11.59 8.12 -14.24
N LEU A 87 -12.67 8.68 -13.66
CA LEU A 87 -13.35 8.09 -12.51
C LEU A 87 -13.81 6.65 -12.72
N ALA A 88 -14.44 6.38 -13.87
CA ALA A 88 -14.87 5.02 -14.22
C ALA A 88 -13.69 4.03 -14.24
N SER A 89 -12.53 4.48 -14.71
CA SER A 89 -11.29 3.70 -14.70
C SER A 89 -10.72 3.52 -13.29
N ILE A 90 -10.86 4.50 -12.39
CA ILE A 90 -10.44 4.36 -10.98
C ILE A 90 -11.26 3.26 -10.31
N ILE A 91 -12.59 3.30 -10.45
CA ILE A 91 -13.50 2.32 -9.84
C ILE A 91 -13.25 0.94 -10.45
N SER A 92 -13.13 0.82 -11.77
CA SER A 92 -12.89 -0.46 -12.44
C SER A 92 -11.54 -1.07 -12.08
N CYS A 93 -10.46 -0.27 -12.02
CA CYS A 93 -9.16 -0.69 -11.51
C CYS A 93 -9.26 -1.11 -10.04
N GLY A 94 -10.00 -0.37 -9.22
CA GLY A 94 -10.30 -0.69 -7.82
C GLY A 94 -10.89 -2.09 -7.65
N ILE A 95 -11.93 -2.39 -8.43
CA ILE A 95 -12.59 -3.69 -8.46
C ILE A 95 -11.62 -4.78 -8.94
N ALA A 96 -10.96 -4.56 -10.08
CA ALA A 96 -10.06 -5.55 -10.69
C ALA A 96 -8.90 -5.92 -9.76
N ILE A 97 -8.22 -4.92 -9.17
CA ILE A 97 -7.11 -5.12 -8.25
C ILE A 97 -7.60 -5.87 -7.00
N SER A 98 -8.74 -5.48 -6.43
CA SER A 98 -9.29 -6.15 -5.24
C SER A 98 -9.64 -7.61 -5.50
N ILE A 99 -10.21 -7.92 -6.68
CA ILE A 99 -10.49 -9.30 -7.10
C ILE A 99 -9.20 -10.10 -7.28
N VAL A 100 -8.20 -9.55 -7.97
CA VAL A 100 -6.90 -10.20 -8.19
C VAL A 100 -6.19 -10.46 -6.86
N ASP A 101 -6.29 -9.52 -5.91
CA ASP A 101 -5.72 -9.66 -4.57
C ASP A 101 -6.38 -10.82 -3.81
N ILE A 102 -7.72 -10.90 -3.80
CA ILE A 102 -8.46 -12.04 -3.22
C ILE A 102 -8.07 -13.35 -3.88
N ILE A 103 -8.07 -13.42 -5.22
CA ILE A 103 -7.74 -14.63 -5.98
C ILE A 103 -6.32 -15.09 -5.67
N SER A 104 -5.38 -14.17 -5.48
CA SER A 104 -3.97 -14.50 -5.16
C SER A 104 -3.81 -15.30 -3.87
N PHE A 105 -4.77 -15.23 -2.94
CA PHE A 105 -4.77 -16.02 -1.71
C PHE A 105 -5.58 -17.33 -1.81
N THR A 106 -6.21 -17.61 -2.94
CA THR A 106 -6.91 -18.88 -3.21
C THR A 106 -5.96 -19.94 -3.79
N LYS A 107 -6.39 -21.22 -3.80
CA LYS A 107 -5.60 -22.33 -4.40
C LYS A 107 -5.29 -22.09 -5.90
N ILE A 108 -6.21 -21.45 -6.62
CA ILE A 108 -6.09 -21.13 -8.06
C ILE A 108 -5.07 -20.00 -8.28
N GLY A 109 -4.88 -19.13 -7.29
CA GLY A 109 -3.97 -17.99 -7.31
C GLY A 109 -2.47 -18.33 -7.41
N SER A 110 -2.08 -19.60 -7.29
CA SER A 110 -0.66 -20.03 -7.37
C SER A 110 0.05 -19.65 -8.67
N LYS A 111 -0.70 -19.33 -9.74
CA LYS A 111 -0.16 -18.88 -11.03
C LYS A 111 -0.13 -17.36 -11.22
N THR A 112 -0.66 -16.56 -10.29
CA THR A 112 -0.70 -15.09 -10.44
C THR A 112 0.69 -14.48 -10.29
N SER A 113 0.88 -13.29 -10.87
CA SER A 113 2.12 -12.52 -10.69
C SER A 113 2.42 -12.25 -9.22
N ASN A 114 1.39 -12.02 -8.40
CA ASN A 114 1.53 -11.82 -6.96
C ASN A 114 2.10 -13.09 -6.28
N ALA A 115 1.56 -14.28 -6.60
CA ALA A 115 2.09 -15.54 -6.07
C ALA A 115 3.54 -15.81 -6.51
N LYS A 116 3.90 -15.48 -7.76
CA LYS A 116 5.29 -15.58 -8.25
C LYS A 116 6.23 -14.67 -7.47
N VAL A 117 5.83 -13.41 -7.23
CA VAL A 117 6.61 -12.46 -6.44
C VAL A 117 6.76 -12.96 -5.00
N MET A 118 5.68 -13.41 -4.37
CA MET A 118 5.70 -13.96 -3.00
C MET A 118 6.60 -15.20 -2.87
N SER A 119 6.73 -16.00 -3.94
CA SER A 119 7.64 -17.16 -3.96
C SER A 119 9.12 -16.78 -4.01
N ASN A 120 9.46 -15.61 -4.57
CA ASN A 120 10.83 -15.10 -4.63
C ASN A 120 11.13 -14.20 -3.43
N LYS A 121 11.74 -14.77 -2.39
CA LYS A 121 12.07 -14.06 -1.13
C LYS A 121 12.90 -12.80 -1.34
N ASN A 122 13.85 -12.81 -2.28
CA ASN A 122 14.72 -11.67 -2.56
C ASN A 122 13.97 -10.51 -3.22
N LEU A 123 12.98 -10.83 -4.06
CA LEU A 123 12.14 -9.84 -4.71
C LEU A 123 11.05 -9.32 -3.75
N MET A 124 10.35 -10.24 -3.07
CA MET A 124 9.31 -9.91 -2.09
C MET A 124 9.85 -8.98 -1.00
N SER A 125 11.04 -9.27 -0.48
CA SER A 125 11.66 -8.42 0.53
C SER A 125 12.01 -7.01 0.05
N LYS A 126 12.11 -6.74 -1.25
CA LYS A 126 12.31 -5.37 -1.76
C LYS A 126 11.00 -4.63 -2.01
N LEU A 127 9.88 -5.35 -2.02
CA LEU A 127 8.55 -4.82 -2.28
C LEU A 127 7.75 -4.61 -0.99
N ILE A 128 8.39 -4.72 0.17
CA ILE A 128 7.82 -4.46 1.49
C ILE A 128 8.47 -3.21 2.08
N VAL A 129 7.65 -2.38 2.74
CA VAL A 129 8.12 -1.28 3.58
C VAL A 129 8.48 -1.82 4.96
N TYR A 130 9.64 -1.43 5.47
CA TYR A 130 10.13 -1.88 6.76
C TYR A 130 10.21 -0.76 7.78
N SER A 131 9.98 -1.10 9.03
CA SER A 131 10.25 -0.23 10.19
C SER A 131 11.33 -0.84 11.07
N LYS A 132 11.87 -0.04 11.99
CA LYS A 132 12.86 -0.49 12.97
C LYS A 132 12.14 -0.80 14.28
N SER A 133 12.29 -2.03 14.77
CA SER A 133 11.80 -2.45 16.10
C SER A 133 12.37 -1.53 17.18
N VAL A 134 11.48 -0.98 18.00
CA VAL A 134 11.87 -0.16 19.17
C VAL A 134 12.53 -1.03 20.25
N LYS A 135 12.22 -2.33 20.29
CA LYS A 135 12.72 -3.23 21.33
C LYS A 135 14.10 -3.78 21.02
N ASN A 136 14.30 -4.23 19.78
CA ASN A 136 15.46 -5.05 19.43
C ASN A 136 16.27 -4.50 18.24
N ASN A 137 15.96 -3.29 17.75
CA ASN A 137 16.56 -2.68 16.56
C ASN A 137 16.48 -3.51 15.26
N ASN A 138 15.74 -4.62 15.28
CA ASN A 138 15.52 -5.49 14.14
C ASN A 138 14.59 -4.84 13.11
N ILE A 139 14.77 -5.23 11.85
CA ILE A 139 13.94 -4.76 10.74
C ILE A 139 12.61 -5.53 10.76
N VAL A 140 11.50 -4.81 10.84
CA VAL A 140 10.13 -5.36 10.93
C VAL A 140 9.38 -5.10 9.63
N PRO A 141 8.91 -6.15 8.92
CA PRO A 141 8.09 -5.97 7.73
C PRO A 141 6.72 -5.41 8.11
N THR A 142 6.21 -4.48 7.30
CA THR A 142 4.91 -3.84 7.53
C THR A 142 3.92 -4.15 6.42
N LYS A 143 4.04 -3.47 5.28
CA LYS A 143 3.07 -3.53 4.18
C LYS A 143 3.77 -3.50 2.82
N GLY A 144 3.12 -4.05 1.80
CA GLY A 144 3.63 -4.05 0.43
C GLY A 144 3.58 -2.68 -0.24
N LEU A 145 4.54 -2.37 -1.11
CA LEU A 145 4.56 -1.15 -1.91
C LEU A 145 3.31 -1.00 -2.79
N GLY A 146 2.77 -2.11 -3.31
CA GLY A 146 1.56 -2.11 -4.13
C GLY A 146 0.32 -1.59 -3.41
N ASP A 147 0.20 -1.84 -2.10
CA ASP A 147 -0.92 -1.33 -1.31
C ASP A 147 -0.87 0.20 -1.19
N PHE A 148 0.34 0.77 -1.02
CA PHE A 148 0.51 2.22 -0.99
C PHE A 148 0.15 2.84 -2.33
N VAL A 149 0.64 2.28 -3.45
CA VAL A 149 0.23 2.72 -4.81
C VAL A 149 -1.30 2.74 -4.90
N PHE A 150 -1.94 1.64 -4.50
CA PHE A 150 -3.38 1.45 -4.62
C PHE A 150 -4.16 2.52 -3.84
N TYR A 151 -3.84 2.73 -2.57
CA TYR A 151 -4.55 3.73 -1.76
C TYR A 151 -4.30 5.15 -2.27
N THR A 152 -3.07 5.46 -2.70
CA THR A 152 -2.76 6.78 -3.25
C THR A 152 -3.52 7.06 -4.54
N ILE A 153 -3.65 6.08 -5.45
CA ILE A 153 -4.48 6.23 -6.68
C ILE A 153 -5.91 6.60 -6.30
N LEU A 154 -6.49 5.87 -5.33
CA LEU A 154 -7.86 6.10 -4.90
C LEU A 154 -8.04 7.49 -4.26
N LEU A 155 -7.16 7.88 -3.33
CA LEU A 155 -7.25 9.19 -2.66
C LEU A 155 -7.02 10.34 -3.63
N SER A 156 -6.07 10.20 -4.56
CA SER A 156 -5.79 11.19 -5.59
C SER A 156 -6.97 11.33 -6.56
N GLY A 157 -7.57 10.22 -6.99
CA GLY A 157 -8.78 10.21 -7.79
C GLY A 157 -9.97 10.86 -7.07
N LEU A 158 -10.15 10.57 -5.79
CA LEU A 158 -11.20 11.16 -4.95
C LEU A 158 -11.03 12.68 -4.84
N TYR A 159 -9.80 13.15 -4.59
CA TYR A 159 -9.50 14.56 -4.51
C TYR A 159 -9.66 15.27 -5.86
N LYS A 160 -9.24 14.64 -6.98
CA LYS A 160 -9.44 15.16 -8.33
C LYS A 160 -10.90 15.50 -8.62
N ILE A 161 -11.84 14.65 -8.19
CA ILE A 161 -13.26 14.80 -8.49
C ILE A 161 -13.93 15.77 -7.51
N SER A 162 -13.64 15.63 -6.23
CA SER A 162 -14.27 16.45 -5.19
C SER A 162 -13.69 17.86 -5.08
N ASN A 163 -12.42 18.05 -5.48
CA ASN A 163 -11.61 19.24 -5.22
C ASN A 163 -11.71 19.73 -3.76
N SER A 164 -11.81 18.79 -2.81
CA SER A 164 -12.14 19.09 -1.41
C SER A 164 -11.22 18.39 -0.43
N ASN A 165 -10.58 19.18 0.43
CA ASN A 165 -9.76 18.68 1.54
C ASN A 165 -10.57 17.80 2.50
N TYR A 166 -11.87 18.08 2.67
CA TYR A 166 -12.74 17.26 3.51
C TYR A 166 -12.92 15.84 2.96
N TYR A 167 -13.15 15.71 1.65
CA TYR A 167 -13.28 14.39 1.01
C TYR A 167 -11.97 13.62 1.05
N LEU A 168 -10.83 14.29 0.86
CA LEU A 168 -9.51 13.67 1.01
C LEU A 168 -9.28 13.16 2.44
N PHE A 169 -9.60 13.97 3.45
CA PHE A 169 -9.49 13.59 4.85
C PHE A 169 -10.38 12.39 5.19
N TYR A 170 -11.67 12.44 4.83
CA TYR A 170 -12.58 11.31 5.03
C TYR A 170 -12.11 10.06 4.29
N GLY A 171 -11.60 10.21 3.07
CA GLY A 171 -11.01 9.11 2.32
C GLY A 171 -9.82 8.48 3.02
N ALA A 172 -8.89 9.30 3.54
CA ALA A 172 -7.73 8.82 4.29
C ALA A 172 -8.16 8.07 5.56
N CYS A 173 -9.16 8.59 6.29
CA CYS A 173 -9.74 7.91 7.45
C CYS A 173 -10.36 6.55 7.10
N LEU A 174 -11.10 6.46 5.98
CA LEU A 174 -11.72 5.20 5.54
C LEU A 174 -10.67 4.17 5.08
N VAL A 175 -9.61 4.61 4.39
CA VAL A 175 -8.47 3.75 4.05
C VAL A 175 -7.82 3.22 5.32
N PHE A 176 -7.57 4.08 6.31
CA PHE A 176 -6.99 3.67 7.59
C PHE A 176 -7.89 2.69 8.33
N LEU A 177 -9.19 2.96 8.40
CA LEU A 177 -10.19 2.07 9.02
C LEU A 177 -10.22 0.72 8.33
N GLY A 178 -10.22 0.67 6.99
CA GLY A 178 -10.18 -0.59 6.25
C GLY A 178 -8.91 -1.40 6.53
N CYS A 179 -7.76 -0.72 6.65
CA CYS A 179 -6.52 -1.37 7.07
C CYS A 179 -6.61 -1.90 8.51
N ALA A 180 -7.24 -1.15 9.42
CA ALA A 180 -7.44 -1.57 10.80
C ALA A 180 -8.30 -2.85 10.89
N ILE A 181 -9.38 -2.92 10.11
CA ILE A 181 -10.21 -4.13 10.01
C ILE A 181 -9.37 -5.31 9.48
N ASN A 182 -8.53 -5.11 8.45
CA ASN A 182 -7.62 -6.16 7.97
C ASN A 182 -6.71 -6.67 9.08
N TRP A 183 -6.08 -5.78 9.86
CA TRP A 183 -5.20 -6.19 10.97
C TRP A 183 -5.94 -6.96 12.06
N ILE A 184 -7.17 -6.54 12.39
CA ILE A 184 -8.02 -7.23 13.36
C ILE A 184 -8.35 -8.64 12.86
N ILE A 185 -8.76 -8.80 11.61
CA ILE A 185 -9.06 -10.11 11.03
C ILE A 185 -7.83 -11.01 11.07
N VAL A 186 -6.65 -10.51 10.66
CA VAL A 186 -5.39 -11.25 10.71
C VAL A 186 -5.08 -11.74 12.13
N CYS A 187 -5.31 -10.94 13.17
CA CYS A 187 -5.13 -11.36 14.56
C CYS A 187 -5.98 -12.59 14.95
N PHE A 188 -7.13 -12.81 14.31
CA PHE A 188 -7.98 -13.97 14.57
C PHE A 188 -7.60 -15.20 13.73
N ILE A 189 -7.11 -15.00 12.50
CA ILE A 189 -6.91 -16.10 11.55
C ILE A 189 -5.45 -16.56 11.39
N TYR A 190 -4.46 -15.80 11.88
CA TYR A 190 -3.03 -16.08 11.62
C TYR A 190 -2.53 -17.45 12.09
N LYS A 191 -3.20 -18.08 13.08
CA LYS A 191 -2.83 -19.42 13.59
C LYS A 191 -3.46 -20.57 12.81
N LYS A 192 -4.38 -20.30 11.88
CA LYS A 192 -5.10 -21.35 11.16
C LYS A 192 -4.16 -22.00 10.14
N LYS A 193 -4.16 -23.33 10.04
CA LYS A 193 -3.26 -24.10 9.15
C LYS A 193 -3.40 -23.74 7.67
N TRP A 194 -4.57 -23.25 7.26
CA TRP A 194 -4.85 -22.83 5.89
C TRP A 194 -4.46 -21.38 5.60
N TYR A 195 -4.06 -20.61 6.61
CA TYR A 195 -3.70 -19.20 6.46
C TYR A 195 -2.37 -19.04 5.70
N LYS A 196 -2.42 -18.37 4.55
CA LYS A 196 -1.24 -18.04 3.72
C LYS A 196 -0.99 -16.53 3.58
N GLY A 197 -1.92 -15.72 4.08
CA GLY A 197 -1.97 -14.26 3.94
C GLY A 197 -3.41 -13.77 3.87
N PHE A 198 -3.59 -12.46 3.71
CA PHE A 198 -4.90 -11.81 3.69
C PHE A 198 -4.92 -10.69 2.64
N PRO A 199 -5.99 -10.58 1.82
CA PRO A 199 -6.12 -9.51 0.84
C PRO A 199 -6.19 -8.15 1.53
N ALA A 200 -5.26 -7.26 1.19
CA ALA A 200 -5.08 -5.98 1.86
C ALA A 200 -5.86 -4.83 1.20
N THR A 201 -6.30 -5.02 -0.06
CA THR A 201 -6.87 -3.94 -0.88
C THR A 201 -8.41 -3.87 -0.80
N PHE A 202 -9.08 -5.02 -0.68
CA PHE A 202 -10.54 -5.15 -0.79
C PHE A 202 -11.33 -4.33 0.24
N ILE A 203 -11.04 -4.49 1.53
CA ILE A 203 -11.81 -3.80 2.59
C ILE A 203 -11.61 -2.27 2.52
N PRO A 204 -10.38 -1.72 2.42
CA PRO A 204 -10.18 -0.29 2.19
C PRO A 204 -10.92 0.24 0.96
N PHE A 205 -10.93 -0.52 -0.14
CA PHE A 205 -11.62 -0.11 -1.36
C PHE A 205 -13.14 -0.01 -1.17
N ILE A 206 -13.78 -1.04 -0.61
CA ILE A 206 -15.23 -1.04 -0.38
C ILE A 206 -15.65 0.10 0.56
N LEU A 207 -14.87 0.37 1.60
CA LEU A 207 -15.18 1.48 2.51
C LEU A 207 -15.10 2.85 1.82
N LEU A 208 -14.23 2.99 0.82
CA LEU A 208 -14.05 4.24 0.09
C LEU A 208 -15.09 4.44 -1.03
N LEU A 209 -15.62 3.35 -1.59
CA LEU A 209 -16.55 3.36 -2.72
C LEU A 209 -17.80 4.27 -2.51
N PRO A 210 -18.43 4.35 -1.32
CA PRO A 210 -19.53 5.29 -1.07
C PRO A 210 -19.16 6.76 -1.32
N LEU A 211 -17.92 7.17 -1.06
CA LEU A 211 -17.48 8.55 -1.34
C LEU A 211 -17.42 8.83 -2.83
N PHE A 212 -17.00 7.85 -3.64
CA PHE A 212 -17.01 7.98 -5.09
C PHE A 212 -18.43 8.03 -5.64
N VAL A 213 -19.32 7.16 -5.17
CA VAL A 213 -20.73 7.12 -5.60
C VAL A 213 -21.44 8.44 -5.28
N ARG A 214 -21.13 9.08 -4.16
CA ARG A 214 -21.71 10.39 -3.78
C ARG A 214 -21.27 11.55 -4.67
N LEU A 215 -20.14 11.40 -5.37
CA LEU A 215 -19.56 12.44 -6.24
C LEU A 215 -19.94 12.29 -7.71
N ILE A 216 -20.70 11.24 -8.06
CA ILE A 216 -21.31 11.00 -9.38
C ILE A 216 -22.73 11.55 -9.35
#